data_AF-A0A7L5DSY4-F1
#
_entry.id   AF-A0A7L5DSY4-F1
#
_cell.length_a   1.000
_cell.length_b   1.000
_cell.length_c   1.000
_cell.angle_alpha   90.00
_cell.angle_beta   90.00
_cell.angle_gamma   90.00
#
_symmetry.space_group_name_H-M   'P 1'
#
loop_
_entity.id
_entity.type
_entity.pdbx_description
1 polymer ?
#
loop_
_entity_poly.entity_id
_entity_poly.type
_entity_poly.pdbx_seq_one_letter_code
_entity_poly.pdbx_strand_id
1 'polypeptide(L)'
;MYFPQAPIPGRWRKSIGVVFTTTPPELTEEIRVNVPAIDFNLQRGISKNWFITGRILTQVVQSNVGVGVRYARPLTDRLFISAGDDMHIWFGALQIKDVFNSQAYGLQNFPNVSVGYRFTRDVQMTLKGEAILDAYYKSQVGNLTIERNAIRYNGLAVTVAIEQPLYDKKHVTLGLRAAYSNFNWQLWSLYDTFDRNLFYPQLIFGFIL
;
A
#
# COMPACT_ATOMS: atom_id res chain seq x y z
N MET A 1 2.29 -8.99 4.30
CA MET A 1 2.11 -9.35 5.73
C MET A 1 1.55 -8.16 6.48
N TYR A 2 0.53 -8.38 7.28
CA TYR A 2 -0.28 -7.34 7.90
C TYR A 2 -0.47 -7.54 9.41
N PHE A 3 -0.34 -8.76 9.94
CA PHE A 3 -0.62 -9.00 11.36
C PHE A 3 0.24 -8.11 12.28
N PRO A 4 -0.36 -7.39 13.25
CA PRO A 4 0.32 -6.37 14.03
C PRO A 4 1.13 -6.98 15.18
N GLN A 5 2.11 -7.80 14.82
CA GLN A 5 3.06 -8.42 15.74
C GLN A 5 4.48 -8.16 15.25
N ALA A 6 5.31 -7.57 16.11
CA ALA A 6 6.72 -7.38 15.82
C ALA A 6 7.39 -8.74 15.57
N PRO A 7 8.21 -8.88 14.50
CA PRO A 7 9.10 -10.02 14.37
C PRO A 7 10.04 -10.11 15.58
N ILE A 8 10.59 -11.30 15.83
CA ILE A 8 11.66 -11.48 16.82
C ILE A 8 12.79 -10.48 16.50
N PRO A 9 13.36 -9.78 17.51
CA PRO A 9 14.44 -8.82 17.29
C PRO A 9 15.55 -9.37 16.39
N GLY A 10 15.93 -8.60 15.38
CA GLY A 10 16.94 -8.97 14.38
C GLY A 10 16.44 -9.90 13.26
N ARG A 11 15.28 -10.55 13.41
CA ARG A 11 14.73 -11.43 12.36
C ARG A 11 13.96 -10.65 11.30
N TRP A 12 14.07 -11.16 10.09
CA TRP A 12 13.31 -10.70 8.94
C TRP A 12 12.08 -11.59 8.72
N ARG A 13 11.00 -10.98 8.27
CA ARG A 13 9.89 -11.65 7.60
C ARG A 13 9.72 -11.04 6.23
N LYS A 14 9.35 -11.83 5.23
CA LYS A 14 9.20 -11.35 3.86
C LYS A 14 7.98 -12.00 3.21
N SER A 15 7.34 -11.28 2.30
CA SER A 15 6.29 -11.83 1.46
C SER A 15 6.37 -11.26 0.05
N ILE A 16 5.99 -12.07 -0.93
CA ILE A 16 5.86 -11.69 -2.33
C ILE A 16 4.43 -11.97 -2.79
N GLY A 17 3.85 -11.09 -3.57
CA GLY A 17 2.46 -11.21 -3.96
C GLY A 17 2.09 -10.32 -5.13
N VAL A 18 0.78 -10.19 -5.31
CA VAL A 18 0.14 -9.33 -6.29
C VAL A 18 -0.98 -8.54 -5.62
N VAL A 19 -1.13 -7.28 -6.04
CA VAL A 19 -2.25 -6.42 -5.68
C VAL A 19 -2.98 -6.05 -6.97
N PHE A 20 -4.28 -6.30 -7.03
CA PHE A 20 -5.12 -5.86 -8.13
C PHE A 20 -5.93 -4.66 -7.69
N THR A 21 -5.74 -3.51 -8.33
CA THR A 21 -6.55 -2.31 -8.08
C THR A 21 -7.56 -2.13 -9.18
N THR A 22 -8.84 -2.06 -8.83
CA THR A 22 -9.88 -1.74 -9.81
C THR A 22 -9.94 -0.23 -10.02
N THR A 23 -9.96 0.21 -11.28
CA THR A 23 -10.13 1.62 -11.62
C THR A 23 -11.56 2.08 -11.28
N PRO A 24 -11.72 3.28 -10.70
CA PRO A 24 -13.03 3.91 -10.57
C PRO A 24 -13.62 4.15 -11.97
N PRO A 25 -14.90 3.79 -12.21
CA PRO A 25 -15.57 4.03 -13.49
C PRO A 25 -15.49 5.49 -13.96
N GLU A 26 -15.43 6.42 -13.02
CA GLU A 26 -15.33 7.85 -13.26
C GLU A 26 -14.05 8.25 -14.00
N LEU A 27 -12.95 7.50 -13.83
CA LEU A 27 -11.66 7.78 -14.46
C LEU A 27 -11.46 7.09 -15.81
N THR A 28 -12.29 6.09 -16.11
CA THR A 28 -12.10 5.19 -17.24
C THR A 28 -13.32 5.11 -18.13
N GLU A 29 -14.19 6.12 -18.10
CA GLU A 29 -15.41 6.21 -18.91
C GLU A 29 -16.24 4.92 -18.84
N GLU A 30 -16.51 4.46 -17.62
CA GLU A 30 -17.27 3.24 -17.28
C GLU A 30 -16.53 1.90 -17.45
N ILE A 31 -15.34 1.87 -18.04
CA ILE A 31 -14.56 0.63 -18.20
C ILE A 31 -13.83 0.28 -16.90
N ARG A 32 -14.19 -0.82 -16.24
CA ARG A 32 -13.50 -1.29 -15.04
C ARG A 32 -12.29 -2.15 -15.40
N VAL A 33 -11.09 -1.59 -15.29
CA VAL A 33 -9.84 -2.32 -15.51
C VAL A 33 -9.21 -2.66 -14.16
N ASN A 34 -8.70 -3.88 -14.02
CA ASN A 34 -7.89 -4.27 -12.87
C ASN A 34 -6.43 -4.06 -13.22
N VAL A 35 -5.75 -3.20 -12.45
CA VAL A 35 -4.34 -2.88 -12.62
C VAL A 35 -3.53 -3.73 -11.63
N PRO A 36 -2.81 -4.76 -12.12
CA PRO A 36 -1.99 -5.60 -11.25
C PRO A 36 -0.68 -4.90 -10.89
N ALA A 37 -0.26 -5.06 -9.63
CA ALA A 37 1.06 -4.69 -9.15
C ALA A 37 1.71 -5.87 -8.44
N ILE A 38 2.99 -6.10 -8.70
CA ILE A 38 3.79 -7.03 -7.89
C ILE A 38 4.06 -6.37 -6.55
N ASP A 39 3.86 -7.10 -5.47
CA ASP A 39 3.94 -6.62 -4.09
C ASP A 39 5.00 -7.38 -3.30
N PHE A 40 6.09 -6.70 -2.95
CA PHE A 40 7.10 -7.21 -2.04
C PHE A 40 6.96 -6.52 -0.69
N ASN A 41 6.80 -7.29 0.38
CA ASN A 41 6.79 -6.77 1.74
C ASN A 41 7.93 -7.37 2.55
N LEU A 42 8.51 -6.55 3.40
CA LEU A 42 9.62 -6.89 4.27
C LEU A 42 9.35 -6.31 5.66
N GLN A 43 9.65 -7.07 6.71
CA GLN A 43 9.57 -6.59 8.09
C GLN A 43 10.82 -7.02 8.85
N ARG A 44 11.35 -6.15 9.73
CA ARG A 44 12.47 -6.46 10.61
C ARG A 44 12.16 -6.07 12.04
N GLY A 45 12.28 -7.03 12.97
CA GLY A 45 12.15 -6.75 14.39
C GLY A 45 13.32 -5.89 14.89
N ILE A 46 13.02 -4.77 15.54
CA ILE A 46 14.02 -3.95 16.26
C ILE A 46 14.05 -4.38 17.72
N SER A 47 12.88 -4.46 18.35
CA SER A 47 12.70 -4.86 19.75
C SER A 47 11.46 -5.74 19.88
N LYS A 48 11.07 -6.06 21.12
CA LYS A 48 9.86 -6.86 21.39
C LYS A 48 8.57 -6.23 20.82
N ASN A 49 8.56 -4.91 20.64
CA ASN A 49 7.39 -4.15 20.24
C ASN A 49 7.62 -3.30 18.99
N TRP A 50 8.87 -2.91 18.69
CA TRP A 50 9.19 -2.07 17.54
C TRP A 50 9.69 -2.89 16.37
N PHE A 51 9.23 -2.54 15.16
CA PHE A 51 9.72 -3.14 13.92
C PHE A 51 9.66 -2.13 12.77
N ILE A 52 10.56 -2.33 11.80
CA ILE A 52 10.61 -1.57 10.55
C ILE A 52 9.91 -2.40 9.49
N THR A 53 9.27 -1.73 8.54
CA THR A 53 8.72 -2.35 7.36
C THR A 53 9.19 -1.69 6.09
N GLY A 54 9.37 -2.49 5.05
CA GLY A 54 9.55 -2.03 3.69
C GLY A 54 8.48 -2.63 2.79
N ARG A 55 8.02 -1.88 1.80
CA ARG A 55 7.10 -2.37 0.78
C ARG A 55 7.49 -1.83 -0.59
N ILE A 56 7.46 -2.68 -1.60
CA ILE A 56 7.67 -2.29 -2.99
C ILE A 56 6.47 -2.80 -3.78
N LEU A 57 5.77 -1.87 -4.42
CA LEU A 57 4.67 -2.14 -5.34
C LEU A 57 5.11 -1.66 -6.72
N THR A 58 5.22 -2.58 -7.68
CA THR A 58 5.69 -2.24 -9.03
C THR A 58 4.74 -2.74 -10.10
N GLN A 59 4.60 -1.95 -11.15
CA GLN A 59 3.82 -2.20 -12.35
C GLN A 59 4.66 -1.83 -13.58
N VAL A 60 4.12 -2.04 -14.78
CA VAL A 60 4.86 -1.81 -16.03
C VAL A 60 5.36 -0.37 -16.18
N VAL A 61 4.52 0.63 -15.83
CA VAL A 61 4.82 2.05 -16.07
C VAL A 61 5.15 2.83 -14.79
N GLN A 62 5.18 2.15 -13.63
CA GLN A 62 5.27 2.83 -12.34
C GLN A 62 5.71 1.93 -11.20
N SER A 63 6.32 2.51 -10.19
CA SER A 63 6.72 1.84 -8.96
C SER A 63 6.48 2.74 -7.74
N ASN A 64 6.20 2.11 -6.62
CA ASN A 64 6.00 2.73 -5.31
C ASN A 64 6.84 1.96 -4.29
N VAL A 65 7.67 2.69 -3.55
CA VAL A 65 8.58 2.14 -2.54
C VAL A 65 8.29 2.84 -1.23
N GLY A 66 7.97 2.06 -0.21
CA GLY A 66 7.64 2.52 1.13
C GLY A 66 8.56 1.95 2.19
N VAL A 67 8.86 2.78 3.19
CA VAL A 67 9.52 2.37 4.43
C VAL A 67 8.75 2.96 5.60
N GLY A 68 8.57 2.18 6.67
CA GLY A 68 7.81 2.61 7.83
C GLY A 68 8.31 2.00 9.12
N VAL A 69 7.84 2.57 10.22
CA VAL A 69 8.11 2.10 11.59
C VAL A 69 6.79 1.83 12.27
N ARG A 70 6.71 0.72 13.01
CA ARG A 70 5.53 0.32 13.75
C ARG A 70 5.87 -0.06 15.18
N TYR A 71 4.99 0.34 16.09
CA TYR A 71 4.93 -0.15 17.46
C TYR A 71 3.74 -1.10 17.59
N ALA A 72 4.01 -2.36 17.92
CA ALA A 72 3.00 -3.39 18.15
C ALA A 72 2.96 -3.80 19.63
N ARG A 73 1.76 -4.03 20.15
CA ARG A 73 1.54 -4.50 21.51
C ARG A 73 0.47 -5.61 21.54
N PRO A 74 0.76 -6.76 22.16
CA PRO A 74 -0.29 -7.72 22.51
C PRO A 74 -1.16 -7.14 23.63
N LEU A 75 -2.47 -7.15 23.44
CA LEU A 75 -3.45 -6.87 24.51
C LEU A 75 -3.82 -8.16 25.25
N THR A 76 -3.89 -9.27 24.51
CA THR A 76 -4.08 -10.64 25.03
C THR A 76 -3.24 -11.61 24.19
N ASP A 77 -3.32 -12.91 24.47
CA ASP A 77 -2.66 -13.94 23.65
C ASP A 77 -3.18 -14.03 22.20
N ARG A 78 -4.38 -13.46 21.96
CA ARG A 78 -5.06 -13.49 20.66
C ARG A 78 -5.27 -12.12 20.04
N LEU A 79 -5.30 -11.05 20.83
CA LEU A 79 -5.59 -9.70 20.37
C LEU A 79 -4.31 -8.85 20.37
N PHE A 80 -4.01 -8.25 19.24
CA PHE A 80 -2.82 -7.46 18.99
C PHE A 80 -3.22 -6.11 18.41
N ILE A 81 -2.48 -5.07 18.76
CA ILE A 81 -2.67 -3.74 18.19
C ILE A 81 -1.33 -3.18 17.73
N SER A 82 -1.36 -2.31 16.73
CA SER A 82 -0.21 -1.50 16.37
C SER A 82 -0.60 -0.10 15.93
N ALA A 83 0.35 0.80 16.09
CA ALA A 83 0.34 2.12 15.47
C ALA A 83 1.68 2.32 14.76
N GLY A 84 1.68 3.08 13.67
CA GLY A 84 2.89 3.38 12.95
C GLY A 84 2.68 4.36 11.83
N ASP A 85 3.73 4.52 11.04
CA ASP A 85 3.76 5.46 9.95
C ASP A 85 4.63 4.91 8.82
N ASP A 86 4.16 5.02 7.59
CA ASP A 86 4.88 4.59 6.39
C ASP A 86 5.08 5.78 5.44
N MET A 87 6.32 6.02 5.03
CA MET A 87 6.67 7.02 4.03
C MET A 87 6.95 6.32 2.70
N HIS A 88 6.31 6.77 1.63
CA HIS A 88 6.36 6.16 0.31
C HIS A 88 6.78 7.17 -0.74
N ILE A 89 7.74 6.80 -1.57
CA ILE A 89 8.05 7.48 -2.82
C ILE A 89 7.45 6.67 -3.97
N TRP A 90 6.82 7.34 -4.92
CA TRP A 90 6.38 6.71 -6.15
C TRP A 90 6.91 7.46 -7.37
N PHE A 91 7.12 6.71 -8.44
CA PHE A 91 7.60 7.20 -9.72
C PHE A 91 6.84 6.49 -10.83
N GLY A 92 6.44 7.26 -11.84
CA GLY A 92 5.80 6.78 -13.05
C GLY A 92 6.44 7.44 -14.27
N ALA A 93 6.63 6.65 -15.32
CA ALA A 93 7.08 7.13 -16.62
C ALA A 93 6.29 6.41 -17.72
N LEU A 94 5.74 7.20 -18.64
CA LEU A 94 5.02 6.72 -19.79
C LEU A 94 5.51 7.45 -21.03
N GLN A 95 6.16 6.70 -21.91
CA GLN A 95 6.62 7.18 -23.20
C GLN A 95 5.97 6.34 -24.31
N ILE A 96 5.05 6.96 -25.03
CA ILE A 96 4.47 6.42 -26.26
C ILE A 96 4.94 7.33 -27.39
N LYS A 97 5.70 6.75 -28.33
CA LYS A 97 6.27 7.46 -29.47
C LYS A 97 5.20 8.32 -30.14
N ASP A 98 5.49 9.61 -30.29
CA ASP A 98 4.65 10.62 -30.96
C ASP A 98 3.27 10.90 -30.33
N VAL A 99 2.96 10.33 -29.15
CA VAL A 99 1.63 10.50 -28.50
C VAL A 99 1.75 10.97 -27.05
N PHE A 100 2.60 10.35 -26.22
CA PHE A 100 2.74 10.70 -24.81
C PHE A 100 4.20 10.68 -24.37
N ASN A 101 4.63 11.75 -23.71
CA ASN A 101 5.89 11.81 -22.98
C ASN A 101 5.64 12.46 -21.63
N SER A 102 5.35 11.63 -20.63
CA SER A 102 5.09 12.11 -19.28
C SER A 102 5.83 11.29 -18.24
N GLN A 103 6.31 12.01 -17.23
CA GLN A 103 6.90 11.46 -16.03
C GLN A 103 6.30 12.15 -14.82
N ALA A 104 6.06 11.39 -13.76
CA ALA A 104 5.59 11.93 -12.50
C ALA A 104 6.22 11.19 -11.33
N TYR A 105 6.41 11.90 -10.23
CA TYR A 105 6.82 11.30 -8.98
C TYR A 105 6.24 12.06 -7.81
N GLY A 106 6.14 11.38 -6.68
CA GLY A 106 5.59 11.97 -5.49
C GLY A 106 6.01 11.26 -4.22
N LEU A 107 5.78 11.94 -3.11
CA LEU A 107 6.01 11.46 -1.76
C LEU A 107 4.67 11.45 -1.02
N GLN A 108 4.36 10.30 -0.42
CA GLN A 108 3.13 10.07 0.33
C GLN A 108 3.47 9.52 1.71
N ASN A 109 2.70 9.94 2.70
CA ASN A 109 2.80 9.49 4.08
C ASN A 109 1.49 8.80 4.48
N PHE A 110 1.62 7.68 5.19
CA PHE A 110 0.52 6.80 5.55
C PHE A 110 0.56 6.48 7.06
N PRO A 111 0.15 7.41 7.93
CA PRO A 111 0.00 7.10 9.34
C PRO A 111 -1.12 6.07 9.48
N ASN A 112 -0.87 5.05 10.30
CA ASN A 112 -1.74 3.89 10.36
C ASN A 112 -1.86 3.28 11.74
N VAL A 113 -3.02 2.65 11.95
CA VAL A 113 -3.32 1.83 13.13
C VAL A 113 -3.85 0.47 12.66
N SER A 114 -3.54 -0.59 13.39
CA SER A 114 -4.00 -1.92 13.06
C SER A 114 -4.45 -2.68 14.30
N VAL A 115 -5.47 -3.51 14.13
CA VAL A 115 -5.95 -4.47 15.13
C VAL A 115 -5.89 -5.85 14.50
N GLY A 116 -5.28 -6.79 15.21
CA GLY A 116 -5.11 -8.16 14.79
C GLY A 116 -5.78 -9.13 15.75
N TYR A 117 -6.52 -10.09 15.22
CA TYR A 117 -7.08 -11.19 16.01
C TYR A 117 -6.57 -12.54 15.49
N ARG A 118 -6.07 -13.36 16.41
CA ARG A 118 -5.59 -14.71 16.14
C ARG A 118 -6.67 -15.72 16.50
N PHE A 119 -7.28 -16.34 15.49
CA PHE A 119 -8.32 -17.37 15.67
C PHE A 119 -7.73 -18.69 16.16
N THR A 120 -6.68 -19.14 15.47
CA THR A 120 -5.89 -20.34 15.80
C THR A 120 -4.41 -19.98 15.79
N ARG A 121 -3.50 -20.91 16.09
CA ARG A 121 -2.06 -20.62 16.03
C ARG A 121 -1.62 -20.07 14.67
N ASP A 122 -2.27 -20.53 13.60
CA ASP A 122 -1.82 -20.27 12.24
C ASP A 122 -2.78 -19.39 11.42
N VAL A 123 -4.02 -19.17 11.88
CA VAL A 123 -5.00 -18.30 11.21
C VAL A 123 -5.13 -16.97 11.95
N GLN A 124 -4.80 -15.90 11.26
CA GLN A 124 -4.71 -14.54 11.79
C GLN A 124 -5.47 -13.58 10.90
N MET A 125 -6.22 -12.67 11.49
CA MET A 125 -6.92 -11.61 10.77
C MET A 125 -6.41 -10.26 11.26
N THR A 126 -6.38 -9.30 10.34
CA THR A 126 -5.99 -7.91 10.60
C THR A 126 -7.00 -6.96 9.98
N LEU A 127 -7.36 -5.94 10.74
CA LEU A 127 -7.99 -4.72 10.26
C LEU A 127 -6.97 -3.58 10.41
N LYS A 128 -6.65 -2.89 9.32
CA LYS A 128 -5.74 -1.74 9.30
C LYS A 128 -6.48 -0.52 8.76
N GLY A 129 -6.38 0.60 9.47
CA GLY A 129 -6.81 1.91 9.00
C GLY A 129 -5.60 2.79 8.69
N GLU A 130 -5.67 3.55 7.62
CA GLU A 130 -4.60 4.42 7.11
C GLU A 130 -5.19 5.78 6.75
N ALA A 131 -4.53 6.87 7.12
CA ALA A 131 -4.74 8.14 6.43
C ALA A 131 -3.76 8.24 5.26
N ILE A 132 -4.12 8.98 4.22
CA ILE A 132 -3.29 9.21 3.04
C ILE A 132 -2.96 10.70 3.01
N LEU A 133 -1.68 11.02 3.17
CA LEU A 133 -1.17 12.38 3.13
C LEU A 133 -0.20 12.50 1.95
N ASP A 134 -0.46 13.43 1.05
CA ASP A 134 0.48 13.75 -0.04
C ASP A 134 1.40 14.86 0.46
N ALA A 135 2.72 14.62 0.41
CA ALA A 135 3.71 15.60 0.84
C ALA A 135 4.34 16.35 -0.34
N TYR A 136 4.54 15.64 -1.46
CA TYR A 136 5.18 16.19 -2.65
C TYR A 136 4.62 15.53 -3.91
N TYR A 137 4.47 16.31 -4.97
CA TYR A 137 4.09 15.85 -6.29
C TYR A 137 4.76 16.70 -7.36
N LYS A 138 5.34 16.05 -8.35
CA LYS A 138 5.79 16.70 -9.58
C LYS A 138 5.41 15.85 -10.78
N SER A 139 4.82 16.49 -11.78
CA SER A 139 4.53 15.89 -13.07
C SER A 139 5.07 16.77 -14.19
N GLN A 140 5.62 16.13 -15.20
CA GLN A 140 6.10 16.77 -16.41
C GLN A 140 5.41 16.13 -17.62
N VAL A 141 4.87 16.97 -18.49
CA VAL A 141 4.26 16.58 -19.77
C VAL A 141 4.87 17.48 -20.85
N GLY A 142 5.79 16.93 -21.64
CA GLY A 142 6.61 17.73 -22.55
C GLY A 142 7.37 18.85 -21.81
N ASN A 143 7.05 20.11 -22.12
CA ASN A 143 7.65 21.30 -21.50
C ASN A 143 6.86 21.83 -20.29
N LEU A 144 5.64 21.33 -20.05
CA LEU A 144 4.82 21.75 -18.93
C LEU A 144 5.23 20.97 -17.68
N THR A 145 5.55 21.70 -16.61
CA THR A 145 5.85 21.11 -15.30
C THR A 145 4.84 21.63 -14.29
N ILE A 146 4.18 20.70 -13.60
CA ILE A 146 3.29 20.97 -12.48
C ILE A 146 3.97 20.44 -11.23
N GLU A 147 4.21 21.32 -10.26
CA GLU A 147 4.83 20.97 -8.99
C GLU A 147 3.94 21.42 -7.83
N ARG A 148 3.81 20.55 -6.84
CA ARG A 148 3.09 20.81 -5.60
C ARG A 148 3.96 20.32 -4.43
N ASN A 149 4.35 21.26 -3.58
CA ASN A 149 5.17 20.99 -2.40
C ASN A 149 4.42 21.45 -1.14
N ALA A 150 3.41 20.69 -0.75
CA ALA A 150 2.60 20.98 0.42
C ALA A 150 2.03 19.67 0.97
N ILE A 151 2.06 19.53 2.30
CA ILE A 151 1.39 18.41 2.98
C ILE A 151 -0.12 18.62 2.89
N ARG A 152 -0.81 17.69 2.22
CA ARG A 152 -2.26 17.71 2.09
C ARG A 152 -2.85 16.37 2.47
N TYR A 153 -3.97 16.44 3.17
CA TYR A 153 -4.80 15.27 3.35
C TYR A 153 -5.44 14.89 2.02
N ASN A 154 -5.21 13.65 1.60
CA ASN A 154 -5.69 13.10 0.33
C ASN A 154 -6.83 12.09 0.55
N GLY A 155 -6.85 11.38 1.66
CA GLY A 155 -7.94 10.44 1.94
C GLY A 155 -7.68 9.42 3.04
N LEU A 156 -8.40 8.31 2.96
CA LEU A 156 -8.39 7.21 3.93
C LEU A 156 -8.20 5.89 3.18
N ALA A 157 -7.68 4.88 3.87
CA ALA A 157 -7.85 3.51 3.45
C ALA A 157 -8.12 2.57 4.62
N VAL A 158 -8.87 1.51 4.35
CA VAL A 158 -9.12 0.42 5.28
C VAL A 158 -8.71 -0.88 4.61
N THR A 159 -7.90 -1.68 5.29
CA THR A 159 -7.46 -3.00 4.82
C THR A 159 -7.96 -4.07 5.79
N VAL A 160 -8.61 -5.09 5.25
CA VAL A 160 -8.87 -6.35 5.94
C VAL A 160 -7.97 -7.41 5.33
N ALA A 161 -7.18 -8.11 6.14
CA ALA A 161 -6.29 -9.17 5.67
C ALA A 161 -6.40 -10.40 6.56
N ILE A 162 -6.36 -11.57 5.93
CA ILE A 162 -6.29 -12.88 6.59
C ILE A 162 -4.96 -13.52 6.18
N GLU A 163 -4.22 -13.98 7.17
CA GLU A 163 -3.01 -14.76 7.01
C GLU A 163 -3.28 -16.18 7.51
N GLN A 164 -3.07 -17.19 6.65
CA GLN A 164 -3.34 -18.60 6.97
C GLN A 164 -2.29 -19.53 6.35
N PRO A 165 -2.14 -20.77 6.85
CA PRO A 165 -1.31 -21.78 6.18
C PRO A 165 -1.81 -22.09 4.78
N LEU A 166 -0.88 -22.40 3.88
CA LEU A 166 -1.20 -22.97 2.57
C LEU A 166 -0.61 -24.37 2.42
N TYR A 167 0.73 -24.48 2.38
CA TYR A 167 1.43 -25.75 2.13
C TYR A 167 2.89 -25.68 2.60
N ASP A 168 3.43 -26.78 3.13
CA ASP A 168 4.84 -26.95 3.54
C ASP A 168 5.40 -25.75 4.34
N LYS A 169 4.72 -25.42 5.45
CA LYS A 169 5.04 -24.30 6.36
C LYS A 169 4.93 -22.89 5.75
N LYS A 170 4.57 -22.76 4.47
CA LYS A 170 4.28 -21.48 3.82
C LYS A 170 2.89 -21.01 4.21
N HIS A 171 2.79 -19.70 4.40
CA HIS A 171 1.53 -19.03 4.69
C HIS A 171 1.16 -18.13 3.51
N VAL A 172 -0.13 -17.86 3.37
CA VAL A 172 -0.65 -16.91 2.39
C VAL A 172 -1.36 -15.78 3.10
N THR A 173 -1.33 -14.62 2.46
CA THR A 173 -2.14 -13.46 2.79
C THR A 173 -3.21 -13.30 1.73
N LEU A 174 -4.47 -13.21 2.16
CA LEU A 174 -5.60 -12.76 1.37
C LEU A 174 -6.11 -11.46 1.98
N GLY A 175 -6.28 -10.42 1.19
CA GLY A 175 -6.74 -9.14 1.71
C GLY A 175 -7.58 -8.32 0.75
N LEU A 176 -8.34 -7.43 1.33
CA LEU A 176 -9.13 -6.40 0.67
C LEU A 176 -8.70 -5.06 1.23
N ARG A 177 -8.31 -4.13 0.36
CA ARG A 177 -8.06 -2.73 0.74
C ARG A 177 -9.04 -1.83 0.00
N ALA A 178 -9.73 -1.00 0.75
CA ALA A 178 -10.67 -0.01 0.29
C ALA A 178 -10.05 1.36 0.54
N ALA A 179 -9.58 2.03 -0.51
CA ALA A 179 -9.06 3.39 -0.41
C ALA A 179 -10.08 4.39 -0.95
N TYR A 180 -10.26 5.50 -0.24
CA TYR A 180 -11.11 6.62 -0.66
C TYR A 180 -10.25 7.87 -0.64
N SER A 181 -9.82 8.32 -1.82
CA SER A 181 -8.85 9.41 -1.96
C SER A 181 -9.06 10.23 -3.21
N ASN A 182 -8.60 11.48 -3.19
CA ASN A 182 -8.63 12.38 -4.35
C ASN A 182 -7.62 11.95 -5.42
N PHE A 183 -6.42 11.56 -4.99
CA PHE A 183 -5.34 11.09 -5.85
C PHE A 183 -4.95 9.65 -5.51
N ASN A 184 -4.72 8.84 -6.56
CA ASN A 184 -4.12 7.51 -6.43
C ASN A 184 -2.91 7.41 -7.36
N TRP A 185 -1.75 7.13 -6.78
CA TRP A 185 -0.48 7.03 -7.52
C TRP A 185 -0.56 6.05 -8.67
N GLN A 186 -1.36 4.97 -8.58
CA GLN A 186 -1.48 3.97 -9.63
C GLN A 186 -2.15 4.48 -10.91
N LEU A 187 -2.79 5.64 -10.85
CA LEU A 187 -3.55 6.22 -11.96
C LEU A 187 -3.01 7.60 -12.33
N TRP A 188 -1.76 7.90 -11.96
CA TRP A 188 -1.13 9.19 -12.25
C TRP A 188 -1.20 9.59 -13.74
N SER A 189 -1.21 8.61 -14.65
CA SER A 189 -1.23 8.82 -16.10
C SER A 189 -2.63 9.10 -16.67
N LEU A 190 -3.70 8.93 -15.88
CA LEU A 190 -5.08 9.13 -16.34
C LEU A 190 -5.57 10.58 -16.23
N TYR A 191 -4.71 11.51 -15.78
CA TYR A 191 -5.01 12.94 -15.66
C TYR A 191 -6.39 13.23 -15.08
N ASP A 192 -6.59 12.83 -13.83
CA ASP A 192 -7.86 13.10 -13.13
C ASP A 192 -8.13 14.62 -13.09
N THR A 193 -9.29 15.01 -13.64
CA THR A 193 -9.76 16.40 -13.64
C THR A 193 -10.79 16.67 -12.54
N PHE A 194 -11.18 15.64 -11.78
CA PHE A 194 -12.19 15.75 -10.74
C PHE A 194 -11.56 16.17 -9.41
N ASP A 195 -12.14 17.20 -8.78
CA ASP A 195 -11.81 17.56 -7.40
C ASP A 195 -12.74 16.84 -6.40
N ARG A 196 -12.67 15.51 -6.38
CA ARG A 196 -13.45 14.67 -5.45
C ARG A 196 -12.70 13.40 -5.09
N ASN A 197 -13.07 12.81 -3.96
CA ASN A 197 -12.54 11.51 -3.56
C ASN A 197 -13.22 10.39 -4.36
N LEU A 198 -12.39 9.48 -4.86
CA LEU A 198 -12.80 8.28 -5.60
C LEU A 198 -12.50 7.02 -4.79
N PHE A 199 -13.28 5.98 -5.04
CA PHE A 199 -13.14 4.70 -4.35
C PHE A 199 -12.30 3.71 -5.15
N TYR A 200 -11.21 3.25 -4.55
CA TYR A 200 -10.24 2.33 -5.13
C TYR A 200 -10.22 1.02 -4.33
N PRO A 201 -10.99 -0.01 -4.74
CA PRO A 201 -10.90 -1.31 -4.14
C PRO A 201 -9.65 -2.04 -4.66
N GLN A 202 -9.00 -2.77 -3.77
CA GLN A 202 -7.79 -3.53 -4.06
C GLN A 202 -7.91 -4.94 -3.48
N LEU A 203 -7.61 -5.93 -4.30
CA LEU A 203 -7.44 -7.32 -3.90
C LEU A 203 -5.96 -7.59 -3.66
N ILE A 204 -5.63 -8.18 -2.52
CA ILE A 204 -4.26 -8.48 -2.12
C ILE A 204 -4.12 -9.99 -2.00
N PHE A 205 -3.12 -10.54 -2.68
CA PHE A 205 -2.72 -11.93 -2.56
C PHE A 205 -1.21 -12.00 -2.37
N GLY A 206 -0.71 -12.74 -1.38
CA GLY A 206 0.74 -12.88 -1.19
C GLY A 206 1.15 -14.17 -0.49
N PHE A 207 2.36 -14.62 -0.77
CA PHE A 207 3.03 -15.73 -0.11
C PHE A 207 4.02 -15.21 0.92
N ILE A 208 3.88 -15.67 2.15
CA ILE A 208 4.81 -15.41 3.25
C ILE A 208 5.88 -16.49 3.22
N LEU A 209 7.15 -16.06 3.18
CA LEU A 209 8.33 -16.90 2.97
C LEU A 209 9.19 -17.03 4.24
#